data_AF-A0A0K8RH41-F1
#
_entry.id   AF-A0A0K8RH41-F1
#
_cell.length_a   1.000
_cell.length_b   1.000
_cell.length_c   1.000
_cell.angle_alpha   90.00
_cell.angle_beta   90.00
_cell.angle_gamma   90.00
#
_symmetry.space_group_name_H-M   'P 1'
#
loop_
_entity.id
_entity.type
_entity.pdbx_description
1 polymer ?
#
loop_
_entity_poly.entity_id
_entity_poly.type
_entity_poly.pdbx_seq_one_letter_code
_entity_poly.pdbx_strand_id
1 'polypeptide(L)'
;MDSYKNYFYQNRPELKKTNYGDISKRKALRKSLGCKSFKWYLDNVYPDKFIPNEKVHAFGNVKNAWTGMCLDSMSHNYDNVEPLGLYPCHKDDNVGGNQLVSYTWKGELRKEDSCAQLGAVEHSESGTRRKVMMAPCGEDTPDPGQVWDHSAGGTIVNRQTGLCLESATSEQDAAYVRTCTKGHNQVWWFQHYANPKVKVERGI
;
A
#
# COMPACT_ATOMS: atom_id res chain seq x y z
N MET A 1 -4.95 -15.46 -16.07
CA MET A 1 -5.07 -14.49 -14.96
C MET A 1 -5.99 -13.31 -15.30
N ASP A 2 -6.72 -13.29 -16.42
CA ASP A 2 -7.70 -12.23 -16.73
C ASP A 2 -7.16 -10.81 -16.52
N SER A 3 -7.86 -9.93 -15.78
CA SER A 3 -7.40 -8.60 -15.40
C SER A 3 -6.30 -8.61 -14.31
N TYR A 4 -6.26 -9.64 -13.47
CA TYR A 4 -5.28 -9.79 -12.38
C TYR A 4 -3.82 -9.92 -12.85
N LYS A 5 -3.58 -10.21 -14.14
CA LYS A 5 -2.23 -10.15 -14.74
C LYS A 5 -1.58 -8.76 -14.59
N ASN A 6 -2.37 -7.70 -14.43
CA ASN A 6 -1.85 -6.35 -14.25
C ASN A 6 -1.01 -6.23 -12.96
N TYR A 7 -1.38 -6.94 -11.89
CA TYR A 7 -0.58 -6.99 -10.65
C TYR A 7 0.77 -7.70 -10.84
N PHE A 8 0.79 -8.75 -11.66
CA PHE A 8 2.05 -9.41 -12.03
C PHE A 8 2.98 -8.43 -12.76
N TYR A 9 2.46 -7.73 -13.78
CA TYR A 9 3.26 -6.77 -14.55
C TYR A 9 3.58 -5.48 -13.78
N GLN A 10 2.86 -5.17 -12.72
CA GLN A 10 3.19 -4.09 -11.79
C GLN A 10 4.46 -4.42 -11.00
N ASN A 11 4.63 -5.66 -10.58
CA ASN A 11 5.83 -6.12 -9.88
C ASN A 11 6.99 -6.46 -10.83
N ARG A 12 6.68 -6.78 -12.09
CA ARG A 12 7.64 -7.15 -13.14
C ARG A 12 7.42 -6.31 -14.41
N PRO A 13 7.58 -4.97 -14.34
CA PRO A 13 7.28 -4.07 -15.46
C PRO A 13 8.14 -4.35 -16.70
N GLU A 14 9.35 -4.87 -16.51
CA GLU A 14 10.25 -5.30 -17.58
C GLU A 14 9.63 -6.37 -18.49
N LEU A 15 8.71 -7.18 -17.95
CA LEU A 15 8.06 -8.27 -18.69
C LEU A 15 6.88 -7.80 -19.55
N LYS A 16 6.41 -6.54 -19.42
CA LYS A 16 5.30 -6.01 -20.23
C LYS A 16 5.62 -6.01 -21.73
N LYS A 17 6.89 -5.85 -22.10
CA LYS A 17 7.36 -5.76 -23.49
C LYS A 17 7.97 -7.06 -24.01
N THR A 18 8.05 -8.10 -23.17
CA THR A 18 8.64 -9.38 -23.55
C THR A 18 7.75 -10.12 -24.54
N ASN A 19 8.35 -10.60 -25.63
CA ASN A 19 7.66 -11.49 -26.55
C ASN A 19 7.46 -12.86 -25.89
N TYR A 20 6.20 -13.25 -25.71
CA TYR A 20 5.80 -14.53 -25.12
C TYR A 20 5.26 -15.54 -26.15
N GLY A 21 5.38 -15.23 -27.45
CA GLY A 21 4.91 -16.07 -28.55
C GLY A 21 3.38 -16.12 -28.70
N ASP A 22 2.91 -17.00 -29.59
CA ASP A 22 1.48 -17.19 -29.82
C ASP A 22 0.84 -18.10 -28.76
N ILE A 23 -0.16 -17.56 -28.06
CA ILE A 23 -0.94 -18.27 -27.03
C ILE A 23 -2.38 -18.59 -27.47
N SER A 24 -2.70 -18.43 -28.75
CA SER A 24 -4.05 -18.63 -29.30
C SER A 24 -4.58 -20.04 -29.03
N LYS A 25 -3.75 -21.08 -29.19
CA LYS A 25 -4.11 -22.47 -28.87
C LYS A 25 -4.49 -22.66 -27.39
N ARG A 26 -3.75 -22.02 -26.46
CA ARG A 26 -4.05 -22.11 -25.01
C ARG A 26 -5.33 -21.35 -24.64
N LYS A 27 -5.59 -20.21 -25.29
CA LYS A 27 -6.86 -19.47 -25.13
C LYS A 27 -8.06 -20.28 -25.67
N ALA A 28 -7.92 -20.91 -26.84
CA ALA A 28 -8.95 -21.77 -27.42
C ALA A 28 -9.25 -22.97 -26.52
N LEU A 29 -8.22 -23.63 -25.98
CA LEU A 29 -8.38 -24.74 -25.03
C LEU A 29 -9.13 -24.31 -23.76
N ARG A 30 -8.81 -23.13 -23.19
CA ARG A 30 -9.55 -22.59 -22.04
C ARG A 30 -11.03 -22.43 -22.34
N LYS A 31 -11.36 -21.95 -23.55
CA LYS A 31 -12.75 -21.76 -23.99
C LYS A 31 -13.47 -23.10 -24.20
N SER A 32 -12.83 -24.07 -24.88
CA SER A 32 -13.45 -25.37 -25.17
C SER A 32 -13.72 -26.20 -23.91
N LEU A 33 -12.88 -26.07 -22.88
CA LEU A 33 -13.05 -26.74 -21.59
C LEU A 33 -14.04 -26.03 -20.65
N GLY A 34 -14.60 -24.89 -21.03
CA GLY A 34 -15.52 -24.14 -20.16
C GLY A 34 -14.89 -23.71 -18.83
N CYS A 35 -13.58 -23.39 -18.82
CA CYS A 35 -12.87 -23.07 -17.58
C CYS A 35 -13.45 -21.83 -16.89
N LYS A 36 -13.43 -21.85 -15.54
CA LYS A 36 -13.83 -20.70 -14.71
C LYS A 36 -12.86 -19.52 -14.86
N SER A 37 -13.29 -18.34 -14.37
CA SER A 37 -12.48 -17.13 -14.36
C SER A 37 -11.37 -17.21 -13.31
N PHE A 38 -10.36 -16.35 -13.44
CA PHE A 38 -9.34 -16.22 -12.39
C PHE A 38 -9.90 -15.63 -11.10
N LYS A 39 -10.94 -14.77 -11.19
CA LYS A 39 -11.70 -14.34 -10.02
C LYS A 39 -12.32 -15.52 -9.28
N TRP A 40 -12.97 -16.44 -9.99
CA TRP A 40 -13.53 -17.65 -9.38
C TRP A 40 -12.44 -18.46 -8.66
N TYR A 41 -11.25 -18.60 -9.25
CA TYR A 41 -10.12 -19.25 -8.60
C TYR A 41 -9.71 -18.55 -7.30
N LEU A 42 -9.57 -17.23 -7.30
CA LEU A 42 -9.24 -16.47 -6.08
C LEU A 42 -10.36 -16.59 -5.04
N ASP A 43 -11.62 -16.53 -5.44
CA ASP A 43 -12.75 -16.59 -4.51
C ASP A 43 -13.00 -18.01 -3.92
N ASN A 44 -12.61 -19.09 -4.62
CA ASN A 44 -13.02 -20.46 -4.28
C ASN A 44 -11.86 -21.44 -4.03
N VAL A 45 -10.68 -21.18 -4.58
CA VAL A 45 -9.52 -22.07 -4.47
C VAL A 45 -8.41 -21.46 -3.62
N TYR A 46 -8.23 -20.14 -3.68
CA TYR A 46 -7.25 -19.42 -2.87
C TYR A 46 -7.81 -18.13 -2.24
N PRO A 47 -8.85 -18.25 -1.38
CA PRO A 47 -9.60 -17.12 -0.82
C PRO A 47 -8.78 -16.20 0.08
N ASP A 48 -7.71 -16.73 0.68
CA ASP A 48 -6.86 -15.98 1.60
C ASP A 48 -5.81 -15.13 0.88
N LYS A 49 -5.69 -15.24 -0.45
CA LYS A 49 -4.77 -14.40 -1.21
C LYS A 49 -5.21 -12.95 -1.15
N PHE A 50 -4.36 -12.10 -0.56
CA PHE A 50 -4.57 -10.67 -0.57
C PHE A 50 -4.56 -10.09 -1.99
N ILE A 51 -5.56 -9.24 -2.29
CA ILE A 51 -5.70 -8.51 -3.55
C ILE A 51 -5.70 -7.00 -3.25
N PRO A 52 -4.70 -6.22 -3.72
CA PRO A 52 -4.46 -4.84 -3.28
C PRO A 52 -5.62 -3.84 -3.45
N ASN A 53 -6.60 -4.11 -4.31
CA ASN A 53 -7.72 -3.21 -4.57
C ASN A 53 -9.10 -3.76 -4.14
N GLU A 54 -9.15 -4.93 -3.52
CA GLU A 54 -10.40 -5.53 -3.02
C GLU A 54 -10.46 -5.40 -1.49
N LYS A 55 -11.64 -5.05 -0.94
CA LYS A 55 -11.85 -4.84 0.52
C LYS A 55 -10.98 -3.73 1.14
N VAL A 56 -10.78 -2.66 0.39
CA VAL A 56 -9.96 -1.50 0.78
C VAL A 56 -10.75 -0.20 0.73
N HIS A 57 -10.33 0.77 1.54
CA HIS A 57 -10.76 2.17 1.43
C HIS A 57 -9.98 2.94 0.37
N ALA A 58 -8.69 2.62 0.21
CA ALA A 58 -7.78 3.25 -0.75
C ALA A 58 -6.61 2.32 -1.09
N PHE A 59 -5.94 2.54 -2.22
CA PHE A 59 -4.76 1.78 -2.63
C PHE A 59 -3.87 2.55 -3.60
N GLY A 60 -2.66 2.04 -3.84
CA GLY A 60 -1.67 2.61 -4.75
C GLY A 60 -0.55 3.32 -3.98
N ASN A 61 0.07 4.32 -4.60
CA ASN A 61 1.08 5.15 -3.97
C ASN A 61 0.47 5.99 -2.84
N VAL A 62 1.19 6.13 -1.73
CA VAL A 62 0.80 6.99 -0.59
C VAL A 62 1.75 8.17 -0.54
N LYS A 63 1.30 9.30 -1.11
CA LYS A 63 2.12 10.48 -1.38
C LYS A 63 1.95 11.55 -0.31
N ASN A 64 3.06 12.09 0.17
CA ASN A 64 3.09 13.39 0.80
C ASN A 64 3.32 14.47 -0.28
N ALA A 65 2.34 15.35 -0.50
CA ALA A 65 2.38 16.31 -1.60
C ALA A 65 3.46 17.38 -1.46
N TRP A 66 3.82 17.72 -0.22
CA TRP A 66 4.80 18.76 0.08
C TRP A 66 6.23 18.32 -0.22
N THR A 67 6.60 17.11 0.20
CA THR A 67 7.93 16.55 -0.04
C THR A 67 8.05 15.86 -1.40
N GLY A 68 6.92 15.48 -2.01
CA GLY A 68 6.90 14.67 -3.24
C GLY A 68 7.28 13.20 -3.01
N MET A 69 7.37 12.77 -1.75
CA MET A 69 7.78 11.43 -1.35
C MET A 69 6.58 10.51 -1.18
N CYS A 70 6.80 9.22 -1.41
CA CYS A 70 5.83 8.16 -1.22
C CYS A 70 6.32 7.15 -0.18
N LEU A 71 5.39 6.49 0.51
CA LEU A 71 5.72 5.30 1.32
C LEU A 71 6.29 4.21 0.42
N ASP A 72 7.41 3.65 0.83
CA ASP A 72 8.16 2.66 0.05
C ASP A 72 8.72 1.59 0.98
N SER A 73 8.47 0.32 0.68
CA SER A 73 9.03 -0.80 1.46
C SER A 73 10.51 -1.08 1.16
N MET A 74 11.18 -0.21 0.40
CA MET A 74 12.63 -0.22 0.11
C MET A 74 13.18 -1.50 -0.49
N SER A 75 12.35 -2.27 -1.20
CA SER A 75 12.66 -3.64 -1.70
C SER A 75 13.07 -4.63 -0.60
N HIS A 76 12.77 -4.33 0.66
CA HIS A 76 13.02 -5.23 1.77
C HIS A 76 12.18 -6.51 1.63
N ASN A 77 12.70 -7.63 2.14
CA ASN A 77 11.97 -8.89 2.13
C ASN A 77 10.75 -8.80 3.07
N TYR A 78 9.58 -9.21 2.59
CA TYR A 78 8.34 -9.22 3.35
C TYR A 78 8.36 -10.19 4.54
N ASP A 79 9.25 -11.18 4.51
CA ASP A 79 9.41 -12.14 5.61
C ASP A 79 10.08 -11.52 6.84
N ASN A 80 10.74 -10.37 6.69
CA ASN A 80 11.46 -9.70 7.76
C ASN A 80 10.69 -8.47 8.26
N VAL A 81 10.88 -8.14 9.54
CA VAL A 81 10.37 -6.88 10.11
C VAL A 81 11.35 -5.76 9.80
N GLU A 82 11.04 -4.96 8.78
CA GLU A 82 11.95 -3.93 8.26
C GLU A 82 11.27 -2.56 8.19
N PRO A 83 12.00 -1.43 8.27
CA PRO A 83 11.39 -0.11 8.21
C PRO A 83 10.60 0.12 6.92
N LEU A 84 9.43 0.75 7.04
CA LEU A 84 8.73 1.38 5.92
C LEU A 84 9.40 2.72 5.65
N GLY A 85 10.05 2.88 4.51
CA GLY A 85 10.79 4.08 4.13
C GLY A 85 9.97 5.09 3.34
N LEU A 86 10.68 6.10 2.85
CA LEU A 86 10.18 7.12 1.94
C LEU A 86 11.06 7.17 0.71
N TYR A 87 10.45 7.19 -0.48
CA TYR A 87 11.19 7.36 -1.73
C TYR A 87 10.41 8.25 -2.70
N PRO A 88 11.08 8.94 -3.66
CA PRO A 88 10.36 9.66 -4.71
C PRO A 88 9.31 8.76 -5.37
N CYS A 89 8.10 9.31 -5.52
CA CYS A 89 6.97 8.53 -6.03
C CYS A 89 7.24 7.98 -7.44
N HIS A 90 6.99 6.68 -7.63
CA HIS A 90 6.95 6.08 -8.95
C HIS A 90 5.83 6.71 -9.79
N LYS A 91 6.05 6.85 -11.10
CA LYS A 91 5.04 7.38 -12.03
C LYS A 91 3.82 6.46 -12.09
N ASP A 92 2.65 7.06 -12.30
CA ASP A 92 1.32 6.44 -12.17
C ASP A 92 1.14 5.11 -12.93
N ASP A 93 1.85 4.91 -14.04
CA ASP A 93 1.74 3.73 -14.92
C ASP A 93 2.44 2.47 -14.37
N ASN A 94 3.23 2.64 -13.29
CA ASN A 94 4.09 1.62 -12.67
C ASN A 94 3.94 1.64 -11.13
N VAL A 95 2.75 1.93 -10.62
CA VAL A 95 2.44 1.78 -9.18
C VAL A 95 2.30 0.30 -8.84
N GLY A 96 3.44 -0.35 -8.82
CA GLY A 96 3.69 -1.75 -8.58
C GLY A 96 5.06 -1.91 -7.94
N GLY A 97 5.26 -3.04 -7.25
CA GLY A 97 6.45 -3.23 -6.43
C GLY A 97 6.34 -2.50 -5.10
N ASN A 98 7.36 -1.75 -4.70
CA ASN A 98 7.57 -1.37 -3.30
C ASN A 98 6.73 -0.21 -2.77
N GLN A 99 6.10 0.56 -3.66
CA GLN A 99 5.23 1.70 -3.29
C GLN A 99 3.73 1.37 -3.38
N LEU A 100 3.37 0.12 -3.66
CA LEU A 100 1.97 -0.31 -3.63
C LEU A 100 1.55 -0.59 -2.19
N VAL A 101 0.75 0.32 -1.62
CA VAL A 101 0.16 0.17 -0.28
C VAL A 101 -1.35 0.18 -0.40
N SER A 102 -2.01 -0.62 0.44
CA SER A 102 -3.47 -0.74 0.52
C SER A 102 -3.93 -0.29 1.89
N TYR A 103 -4.91 0.60 1.95
CA TYR A 103 -5.61 0.94 3.19
C TYR A 103 -6.84 0.03 3.33
N THR A 104 -6.73 -1.02 4.13
CA THR A 104 -7.77 -2.07 4.25
C THR A 104 -8.99 -1.55 5.01
N TRP A 105 -10.15 -2.22 4.88
CA TRP A 105 -11.32 -1.91 5.71
C TRP A 105 -11.12 -2.14 7.21
N LYS A 106 -10.10 -2.93 7.58
CA LYS A 106 -9.71 -3.15 8.97
C LYS A 106 -8.84 -2.00 9.52
N GLY A 107 -8.44 -1.05 8.68
CA GLY A 107 -7.60 0.09 9.05
C GLY A 107 -6.10 -0.17 8.91
N GLU A 108 -5.67 -1.19 8.20
CA GLU A 108 -4.24 -1.50 8.04
C GLU A 108 -3.66 -0.77 6.83
N LEU A 109 -2.39 -0.37 6.91
CA LEU A 109 -1.58 -0.02 5.73
C LEU A 109 -0.81 -1.27 5.31
N ARG A 110 -1.32 -1.99 4.30
CA ARG A 110 -0.90 -3.35 3.96
C ARG A 110 -0.21 -3.42 2.61
N LYS A 111 0.80 -4.29 2.51
CA LYS A 111 1.46 -4.72 1.29
C LYS A 111 1.70 -6.23 1.33
N GLU A 112 1.05 -6.97 0.44
CA GLU A 112 1.02 -8.45 0.46
C GLU A 112 0.61 -8.97 1.83
N ASP A 113 1.49 -9.65 2.57
CA ASP A 113 1.21 -10.19 3.90
C ASP A 113 1.88 -9.38 5.03
N SER A 114 2.38 -8.19 4.71
CA SER A 114 3.04 -7.28 5.64
C SER A 114 2.21 -6.01 5.84
N CYS A 115 2.10 -5.59 7.10
CA CYS A 115 1.32 -4.44 7.56
C CYS A 115 2.22 -3.45 8.30
N ALA A 116 1.96 -2.16 8.09
CA ALA A 116 2.66 -1.10 8.81
C ALA A 116 2.33 -1.16 10.31
N GLN A 117 3.37 -1.20 11.14
CA GLN A 117 3.32 -1.36 12.59
C GLN A 117 4.19 -0.31 13.27
N LEU A 118 3.80 0.11 14.47
CA LEU A 118 4.65 0.94 15.30
C LEU A 118 5.90 0.18 15.80
N GLY A 119 7.09 0.70 15.48
CA GLY A 119 8.37 0.26 16.02
C GLY A 119 8.61 0.70 17.47
N ALA A 120 9.84 0.55 17.95
CA ALA A 120 10.22 0.96 19.31
C ALA A 120 10.06 2.47 19.54
N VAL A 121 9.90 2.86 20.79
CA VAL A 121 9.89 4.27 21.21
C VAL A 121 11.29 4.84 21.11
N GLU A 122 11.42 5.94 20.36
CA GLU A 122 12.63 6.74 20.29
C GLU A 122 12.37 8.10 20.94
N HIS A 123 13.26 8.49 21.85
CA HIS A 123 13.25 9.82 22.44
C HIS A 123 14.12 10.75 21.58
N SER A 124 13.55 11.88 21.14
CA SER A 124 14.26 12.92 20.40
C SER A 124 14.04 14.27 21.08
N GLU A 125 14.88 15.27 20.78
CA GLU A 125 14.71 16.65 21.28
C GLU A 125 13.32 17.23 20.91
N SER A 126 12.77 16.81 19.76
CA SER A 126 11.43 17.15 19.28
C SER A 126 10.28 16.34 19.90
N GLY A 127 10.54 15.56 20.95
CA GLY A 127 9.57 14.70 21.63
C GLY A 127 9.65 13.23 21.22
N THR A 128 8.64 12.46 21.62
CA THR A 128 8.54 11.01 21.32
C THR A 128 8.26 10.78 19.83
N ARG A 129 9.08 9.94 19.20
CA ARG A 129 8.85 9.44 17.84
C ARG A 129 8.94 7.91 17.82
N ARG A 130 8.38 7.29 16.79
CA ARG A 130 8.52 5.84 16.54
C ARG A 130 8.68 5.63 15.05
N LYS A 131 9.58 4.73 14.66
CA LYS A 131 9.64 4.23 13.28
C LYS A 131 8.36 3.48 12.94
N VAL A 132 8.00 3.48 11.67
CA VAL A 132 6.99 2.58 11.11
C VAL A 132 7.71 1.40 10.48
N MET A 133 7.38 0.19 10.93
CA MET A 133 7.96 -1.06 10.46
C MET A 133 6.93 -1.79 9.61
N MET A 134 7.37 -2.55 8.62
CA MET A 134 6.57 -3.53 7.88
C MET A 134 6.74 -4.87 8.58
N ALA A 135 5.68 -5.38 9.21
CA ALA A 135 5.68 -6.63 9.96
C ALA A 135 4.55 -7.56 9.46
N PRO A 136 4.57 -8.87 9.75
CA PRO A 136 3.45 -9.74 9.39
C PRO A 136 2.10 -9.17 9.85
N CYS A 137 1.11 -9.16 8.96
CA CYS A 137 -0.25 -8.74 9.32
C CYS A 137 -0.88 -9.71 10.32
N GLY A 138 -1.73 -9.20 11.22
CA GLY A 138 -2.57 -10.05 12.05
C GLY A 138 -3.49 -10.95 11.21
N GLU A 139 -3.63 -12.22 11.59
CA GLU A 139 -4.37 -13.23 10.81
C GLU A 139 -5.87 -12.85 10.71
N ASP A 140 -6.58 -12.87 11.85
CA ASP A 140 -8.02 -12.57 11.91
C ASP A 140 -8.29 -11.10 12.21
N THR A 141 -7.58 -10.56 13.20
CA THR A 141 -7.72 -9.18 13.66
C THR A 141 -6.37 -8.47 13.62
N PRO A 142 -6.30 -7.20 13.18
CA PRO A 142 -5.03 -6.49 13.17
C PRO A 142 -4.50 -6.30 14.59
N ASP A 143 -3.18 -6.34 14.73
CA ASP A 143 -2.54 -5.98 16.00
C ASP A 143 -2.83 -4.50 16.34
N PRO A 144 -2.95 -4.12 17.62
CA PRO A 144 -3.26 -2.73 18.01
C PRO A 144 -2.32 -1.69 17.38
N GLY A 145 -1.03 -2.01 17.26
CA GLY A 145 -0.02 -1.15 16.65
C GLY A 145 -0.07 -1.07 15.11
N GLN A 146 -0.92 -1.88 14.47
CA GLN A 146 -1.10 -1.96 13.01
C GLN A 146 -2.40 -1.26 12.52
N VAL A 147 -3.16 -0.64 13.42
CA VAL A 147 -4.42 0.02 13.07
C VAL A 147 -4.22 1.52 12.88
N TRP A 148 -4.68 2.02 11.75
CA TRP A 148 -4.51 3.39 11.28
C TRP A 148 -5.84 4.01 10.86
N ASP A 149 -6.01 5.28 11.19
CA ASP A 149 -7.14 6.11 10.79
C ASP A 149 -6.70 7.12 9.73
N HIS A 150 -7.39 7.13 8.59
CA HIS A 150 -7.12 8.05 7.50
C HIS A 150 -8.41 8.55 6.85
N SER A 151 -8.52 9.87 6.70
CA SER A 151 -9.48 10.53 5.82
C SER A 151 -8.81 10.98 4.54
N ALA A 152 -9.47 10.84 3.39
CA ALA A 152 -8.89 11.18 2.09
C ALA A 152 -8.24 12.58 2.08
N GLY A 153 -6.94 12.64 1.77
CA GLY A 153 -6.17 13.87 1.76
C GLY A 153 -5.87 14.49 3.13
N GLY A 154 -5.96 13.70 4.20
CA GLY A 154 -5.69 14.13 5.57
C GLY A 154 -4.49 13.41 6.20
N THR A 155 -4.47 13.41 7.54
CA THR A 155 -3.47 12.70 8.33
C THR A 155 -3.67 11.19 8.26
N ILE A 156 -2.60 10.44 8.48
CA ILE A 156 -2.65 9.01 8.78
C ILE A 156 -2.26 8.87 10.25
N VAL A 157 -3.20 8.45 11.10
CA VAL A 157 -3.04 8.44 12.56
C VAL A 157 -3.00 7.00 13.05
N ASN A 158 -2.02 6.64 13.86
CA ASN A 158 -2.04 5.35 14.52
C ASN A 158 -3.09 5.35 15.65
N ARG A 159 -4.06 4.42 15.61
CA ARG A 159 -5.19 4.41 16.55
C ARG A 159 -4.77 4.13 18.00
N GLN A 160 -3.69 3.35 18.22
CA GLN A 160 -3.21 3.01 19.56
C GLN A 160 -2.59 4.21 20.28
N THR A 161 -1.84 5.05 19.56
CA THR A 161 -1.03 6.12 20.16
C THR A 161 -1.54 7.52 19.87
N GLY A 162 -2.40 7.69 18.87
CA GLY A 162 -2.83 9.01 18.38
C GLY A 162 -1.74 9.79 17.66
N LEU A 163 -0.58 9.18 17.35
CA LEU A 163 0.51 9.82 16.63
C LEU A 163 0.26 9.79 15.12
N CYS A 164 0.66 10.85 14.44
CA CYS A 164 0.51 11.04 13.00
C CYS A 164 1.77 10.61 12.26
N LEU A 165 1.58 9.89 11.14
CA LEU A 165 2.62 9.61 10.16
C LEU A 165 3.15 10.92 9.58
N GLU A 166 4.46 11.06 9.56
CA GLU A 166 5.16 12.27 9.14
C GLU A 166 6.23 11.95 8.09
N SER A 167 6.24 12.74 7.02
CA SER A 167 7.33 12.74 6.04
C SER A 167 8.47 13.63 6.55
N ALA A 168 9.69 13.10 6.54
CA ALA A 168 10.88 13.88 6.80
C ALA A 168 11.68 14.07 5.51
N THR A 169 12.22 15.27 5.28
CA THR A 169 13.09 15.55 4.12
C THR A 169 14.49 14.96 4.32
N SER A 170 14.96 14.94 5.57
CA SER A 170 16.13 14.22 6.07
C SER A 170 15.64 12.98 6.83
N GLU A 171 16.24 11.80 6.64
CA GLU A 171 15.77 10.49 7.17
C GLU A 171 14.64 9.87 6.34
N GLN A 172 15.00 9.42 5.13
CA GLN A 172 14.08 8.75 4.19
C GLN A 172 14.16 7.22 4.30
N ASP A 173 15.10 6.70 5.08
CA ASP A 173 15.27 5.27 5.38
C ASP A 173 14.12 4.70 6.21
N ALA A 174 13.38 5.57 6.91
CA ALA A 174 12.17 5.21 7.64
C ALA A 174 11.15 6.35 7.65
N ALA A 175 9.87 6.00 7.59
CA ALA A 175 8.76 6.86 7.96
C ALA A 175 8.60 6.81 9.48
N TYR A 176 8.23 7.94 10.08
CA TYR A 176 8.06 8.06 11.52
C TYR A 176 6.65 8.50 11.85
N VAL A 177 6.19 8.17 13.06
CA VAL A 177 5.06 8.84 13.68
C VAL A 177 5.52 9.82 14.76
N ARG A 178 4.83 10.96 14.83
CA ARG A 178 5.03 12.04 15.82
C ARG A 178 3.71 12.63 16.27
N THR A 179 3.76 13.58 17.20
CA THR A 179 2.59 14.37 17.60
C THR A 179 1.91 14.99 16.39
N CYS A 180 0.59 14.84 16.31
CA CYS A 180 -0.20 15.40 15.22
C CYS A 180 -0.20 16.93 15.25
N THR A 181 0.35 17.56 14.22
CA THR A 181 0.35 19.01 14.01
C THR A 181 -0.57 19.42 12.86
N LYS A 182 -0.98 18.46 12.02
CA LYS A 182 -1.68 18.69 10.74
C LYS A 182 -0.87 19.59 9.77
N GLY A 183 0.45 19.67 9.96
CA GLY A 183 1.35 20.33 9.03
C GLY A 183 1.42 19.60 7.68
N HIS A 184 1.90 20.28 6.64
CA HIS A 184 1.96 19.72 5.28
C HIS A 184 2.78 18.42 5.18
N ASN A 185 3.74 18.23 6.07
CA ASN A 185 4.54 17.00 6.21
C ASN A 185 3.76 15.81 6.83
N GLN A 186 2.56 16.02 7.35
CA GLN A 186 1.70 14.96 7.92
C GLN A 186 0.43 14.72 7.08
N VAL A 187 0.33 15.33 5.90
CA VAL A 187 -0.81 15.15 4.98
C VAL A 187 -0.45 14.13 3.90
N TRP A 188 -1.31 13.14 3.71
CA TRP A 188 -1.06 12.01 2.82
C TRP A 188 -2.22 11.78 1.85
N TRP A 189 -1.89 11.33 0.64
CA TRP A 189 -2.85 11.04 -0.41
C TRP A 189 -2.57 9.67 -1.02
N PHE A 190 -3.59 8.83 -1.04
CA PHE A 190 -3.55 7.61 -1.85
C PHE A 190 -3.81 7.96 -3.31
N GLN A 191 -3.16 7.23 -4.22
CA GLN A 191 -3.40 7.35 -5.65
C GLN A 191 -4.87 7.05 -6.02
N HIS A 192 -5.48 6.05 -5.37
CA HIS A 192 -6.86 5.65 -5.62
C HIS A 192 -7.64 5.51 -4.31
N TYR A 193 -8.79 6.18 -4.22
CA TYR A 193 -9.77 6.00 -3.14
C TYR A 193 -10.96 5.20 -3.68
N ALA A 194 -11.28 4.08 -3.03
CA ALA A 194 -12.31 3.13 -3.50
C ALA A 194 -13.75 3.68 -3.38
N ASN A 195 -14.00 4.58 -2.44
CA ASN A 195 -15.25 5.32 -2.29
C ASN A 195 -14.97 6.83 -2.30
N PRO A 196 -14.96 7.49 -3.47
CA PRO A 196 -14.75 8.93 -3.58
C PRO A 196 -16.02 9.68 -3.17
N LYS A 197 -16.45 9.58 -1.91
CA LYS A 197 -17.52 10.45 -1.39
C LYS A 197 -17.06 11.91 -1.20
N VAL A 198 -15.80 12.21 -1.48
CA VAL A 198 -15.30 13.58 -1.57
C VAL A 198 -15.28 13.99 -3.04
N LYS A 199 -16.26 14.80 -3.45
CA LYS A 199 -16.16 15.58 -4.68
C LYS A 199 -14.98 16.53 -4.51
N VAL A 200 -13.89 16.31 -5.25
CA VAL A 200 -12.83 17.30 -5.39
C VAL A 200 -13.38 18.40 -6.29
N GLU A 201 -13.86 19.49 -5.70
CA GLU A 201 -14.10 20.72 -6.46
C GLU A 201 -12.74 21.27 -6.88
N ARG A 202 -12.39 21.07 -8.15
CA ARG A 202 -11.27 21.77 -8.76
C ARG A 202 -11.73 23.20 -9.01
N GLY A 203 -11.25 24.14 -8.19
CA GLY A 203 -11.42 25.56 -8.47
C GLY A 203 -10.83 25.89 -9.84
N ILE A 204 -11.65 26.49 -10.69
CA ILE A 204 -11.23 27.13 -11.96
C ILE A 204 -10.59 28.47 -11.63
#